data_AF-A0A3D5NYP6-F1
#
_entry.id   AF-A0A3D5NYP6-F1
#
_cell.length_a   1.000
_cell.length_b   1.000
_cell.length_c   1.000
_cell.angle_alpha   90.00
_cell.angle_beta   90.00
_cell.angle_gamma   90.00
#
_symmetry.space_group_name_H-M   'P 1'
#
loop_
_entity.id
_entity.type
_entity.pdbx_description
1 polymer ?
#
loop_
_entity_poly.entity_id
_entity_poly.type
_entity_poly.pdbx_seq_one_letter_code
_entity_poly.pdbx_strand_id
1 'polypeptide(L)' 'MYSNGYILRFAATVTIICSILLASAATLLKPAQEENIQTDIKKNILRAVQLIEPDQKYAKKDILDMFARRMSSVVVDP' A
#
# COMPACT_ATOMS: atom_id res chain seq x y z
N MET A 1 20.60 40.13 18.19
CA MET A 1 19.34 40.12 17.41
C MET A 1 19.61 39.26 16.18
N TYR A 2 19.12 38.01 16.15
CA TYR A 2 19.32 37.16 14.97
C TYR A 2 18.59 37.81 13.80
N SER A 3 19.31 38.07 12.70
CA SER A 3 18.75 38.75 11.54
C SER A 3 17.63 37.89 10.96
N ASN A 4 16.43 38.46 10.76
CA ASN A 4 15.26 37.76 10.23
C ASN A 4 15.55 36.99 8.92
N GLY A 5 16.50 37.49 8.12
CA GLY A 5 16.95 36.80 6.90
C GLY A 5 17.66 35.46 7.15
N TYR A 6 18.37 35.31 8.28
CA TYR A 6 18.99 34.05 8.67
C TYR A 6 17.94 33.00 9.04
N ILE A 7 16.92 33.42 9.80
CA ILE A 7 15.84 32.53 10.26
C ILE A 7 15.04 32.00 9.06
N LEU A 8 14.70 32.86 8.09
CA LEU A 8 13.98 32.45 6.88
C LEU A 8 14.78 31.47 6.02
N ARG A 9 16.09 31.72 5.83
CA ARG A 9 16.95 30.80 5.06
C ARG A 9 17.14 29.47 5.77
N PHE A 10 17.31 29.49 7.08
CA PHE A 10 17.43 28.27 7.88
C PHE A 10 16.14 27.43 7.82
N ALA A 11 14.99 28.06 8.07
CA ALA A 11 13.70 27.38 8.02
C ALA A 11 13.41 26.77 6.63
N ALA A 12 13.73 27.50 5.55
CA ALA A 12 13.57 27.00 4.19
C ALA A 12 14.44 25.75 3.94
N THR A 13 15.72 25.79 4.32
CA THR A 13 16.64 24.66 4.16
C THR A 13 16.16 23.43 4.94
N VAL A 14 15.77 23.60 6.20
CA VAL A 14 15.26 22.50 7.04
C VAL A 14 13.96 21.93 6.45
N THR A 15 13.07 22.78 5.95
CA THR A 15 11.80 22.35 5.35
C THR A 15 12.03 21.51 4.09
N ILE A 16 12.95 21.93 3.22
CA ILE A 16 13.32 21.19 2.00
C ILE A 16 13.91 19.82 2.35
N ILE A 17 14.79 19.75 3.35
CA ILE A 17 15.37 18.48 3.79
C ILE A 17 14.28 17.55 4.34
N CYS A 18 13.40 18.07 5.20
CA CYS A 18 12.30 17.29 5.76
C CYS A 18 11.32 16.78 4.70
N SER A 19 10.98 17.59 3.68
CA SER A 19 10.06 17.17 2.63
C SER A 19 10.65 16.04 1.77
N ILE A 20 11.95 16.13 1.44
CA ILE A 20 12.65 15.07 0.70
C ILE A 20 12.70 13.78 1.52
N LEU A 21 13.05 13.85 2.80
CA LEU A 21 13.11 12.69 3.69
C LEU A 21 11.73 12.04 3.87
N LEU A 22 10.68 12.84 4.08
CA LEU A 22 9.32 12.32 4.24
C LEU A 22 8.80 11.70 2.94
N ALA A 23 9.06 12.32 1.79
CA ALA A 23 8.66 11.80 0.49
C ALA A 23 9.39 10.48 0.15
N SER A 24 10.69 10.40 0.44
CA SER A 24 11.47 9.17 0.25
C SER A 24 11.02 8.06 1.21
N ALA A 25 10.82 8.36 2.49
CA ALA A 25 10.25 7.40 3.43
C ALA A 25 8.86 6.89 2.98
N ALA A 26 7.98 7.80 2.51
CA ALA A 26 6.67 7.42 2.01
C ALA A 26 6.74 6.55 0.75
N THR A 27 7.63 6.85 -0.19
CA THR A 27 7.77 6.09 -1.44
C THR A 27 8.46 4.75 -1.26
N LEU A 28 9.36 4.59 -0.29
CA LEU A 28 9.96 3.30 0.07
C LEU A 28 8.99 2.37 0.80
N LEU A 29 8.09 2.93 1.61
CA LEU A 29 7.14 2.13 2.40
C LEU A 29 5.84 1.78 1.65
N LYS A 30 5.44 2.62 0.68
CA LYS A 30 4.28 2.39 -0.19
C LYS A 30 4.30 1.07 -0.99
N PRO A 31 5.37 0.67 -1.70
CA PRO A 31 5.35 -0.57 -2.50
C PRO A 31 5.09 -1.81 -1.64
N ALA A 32 5.65 -1.85 -0.43
CA ALA A 32 5.39 -2.92 0.52
C ALA A 32 3.95 -2.93 1.04
N GLN A 33 3.28 -1.78 1.10
CA GLN A 33 1.86 -1.70 1.44
C GLN A 33 0.98 -2.10 0.25
N GLU A 34 1.29 -1.65 -0.97
CA GLU A 34 0.55 -1.98 -2.20
C GLU A 34 0.46 -3.50 -2.44
N GLU A 35 1.58 -4.23 -2.30
CA GLU A 35 1.60 -5.69 -2.49
C GLU A 35 0.73 -6.44 -1.45
N ASN A 36 0.74 -5.94 -0.21
CA ASN A 36 -0.07 -6.50 0.87
C ASN A 36 -1.56 -6.20 0.64
N ILE A 37 -1.91 -4.99 0.20
CA ILE A 37 -3.28 -4.57 -0.12
C ILE A 37 -3.84 -5.42 -1.26
N GLN A 38 -3.09 -5.62 -2.34
CA GLN A 38 -3.55 -6.45 -3.46
C GLN A 38 -3.83 -7.90 -3.04
N THR A 39 -3.02 -8.44 -2.14
CA THR A 39 -3.24 -9.79 -1.61
C THR A 39 -4.48 -9.84 -0.72
N ASP A 40 -4.69 -8.81 0.11
CA ASP A 40 -5.84 -8.71 1.00
C ASP A 40 -7.16 -8.56 0.23
N ILE A 41 -7.19 -7.75 -0.84
CA ILE A 41 -8.34 -7.62 -1.73
C ILE A 41 -8.72 -8.99 -2.33
N LYS A 42 -7.75 -9.73 -2.87
CA LYS A 42 -7.99 -11.08 -3.45
C LYS A 42 -8.51 -12.06 -2.40
N LYS A 43 -7.94 -12.03 -1.19
CA LYS A 43 -8.43 -12.83 -0.04
C LYS A 43 -9.85 -12.44 0.34
N ASN A 44 -10.15 -11.15 0.38
CA ASN A 44 -11.47 -10.66 0.76
C ASN A 44 -12.54 -11.02 -0.28
N ILE A 45 -12.22 -10.97 -1.57
CA ILE A 45 -13.10 -11.44 -2.65
C ILE A 45 -13.39 -12.93 -2.47
N LEU A 46 -12.35 -13.77 -2.30
CA LEU A 46 -12.51 -15.22 -2.06
C LEU A 46 -13.35 -15.52 -0.80
N ARG A 47 -13.22 -14.71 0.25
CA ARG A 47 -14.03 -14.80 1.47
C ARG A 47 -15.50 -14.45 1.20
N ALA A 48 -15.76 -13.42 0.39
CA ALA A 48 -17.13 -12.99 0.06
C ALA A 48 -17.90 -14.05 -0.74
N VAL A 49 -17.21 -14.82 -1.59
CA VAL A 49 -17.79 -15.94 -2.35
C VAL A 49 -17.75 -17.29 -1.59
N GLN A 50 -17.48 -17.26 -0.27
CA GLN A 50 -17.39 -18.45 0.61
C GLN A 50 -16.43 -19.56 0.13
N LEU A 51 -15.43 -19.22 -0.69
CA LEU A 51 -14.44 -20.17 -1.20
C LEU A 51 -13.29 -20.45 -0.22
N ILE A 52 -13.25 -19.73 0.91
CA ILE A 52 -12.28 -19.90 2.01
C ILE A 52 -12.98 -19.62 3.34
N GLU A 53 -12.77 -20.53 4.31
CA GLU A 53 -13.35 -20.42 5.65
C GLU A 53 -12.52 -19.47 6.53
N PRO A 54 -13.16 -18.61 7.35
CA PRO A 54 -12.47 -17.61 8.16
C PRO A 54 -11.55 -18.20 9.24
N ASP A 55 -11.76 -19.47 9.61
CA ASP A 55 -11.02 -20.16 10.68
C ASP A 55 -9.81 -20.95 10.17
N GLN A 56 -9.63 -21.06 8.84
CA GLN A 56 -8.45 -21.68 8.24
C GLN A 56 -7.39 -20.64 7.84
N LYS A 57 -6.17 -20.79 8.35
CA LYS A 57 -4.99 -20.01 7.91
C LYS A 57 -4.50 -20.53 6.55
N TYR A 58 -5.02 -19.97 5.47
CA TYR A 58 -4.47 -20.20 4.13
C TYR A 58 -3.19 -19.39 3.90
N ALA A 59 -2.15 -20.01 3.35
CA ALA A 59 -0.95 -19.30 2.95
C ALA A 59 -1.25 -18.39 1.73
N LYS A 60 -0.58 -17.24 1.63
CA LYS A 60 -0.77 -16.28 0.52
C LYS A 60 -0.69 -16.94 -0.87
N LYS A 61 0.19 -17.94 -1.04
CA LYS A 61 0.37 -18.67 -2.31
C LYS A 61 -0.86 -19.51 -2.68
N ASP A 62 -1.48 -20.18 -1.72
CA ASP A 62 -2.63 -21.05 -1.96
C ASP A 62 -3.88 -20.24 -2.34
N ILE A 63 -4.06 -19.07 -1.71
CA ILE A 63 -5.13 -18.12 -2.03
C ILE A 63 -5.00 -17.63 -3.48
N LEU A 64 -3.77 -17.31 -3.93
CA LEU A 64 -3.50 -16.86 -5.29
C LEU A 64 -3.77 -17.96 -6.33
N ASP A 65 -3.38 -19.21 -6.04
CA ASP A 65 -3.60 -20.35 -6.94
C ASP A 65 -5.10 -20.73 -7.01
N MET A 66 -5.82 -20.72 -5.89
CA MET A 66 -7.28 -20.92 -5.87
C MET A 66 -8.02 -19.82 -6.65
N PHE A 67 -7.59 -18.56 -6.52
CA PHE A 67 -8.16 -17.46 -7.29
C PHE A 67 -7.93 -17.66 -8.79
N ALA A 68 -6.70 -17.99 -9.20
CA ALA A 68 -6.33 -18.16 -10.61
C ALA A 68 -7.05 -19.35 -11.27
N ARG A 69 -7.30 -20.43 -10.54
CA ARG A 69 -7.98 -21.63 -11.07
C ARG A 69 -9.50 -21.51 -11.14
N ARG A 70 -10.12 -20.66 -10.31
CA ARG A 70 -11.58 -20.62 -10.14
C ARG A 70 -12.24 -19.28 -10.46
N MET A 71 -11.48 -18.20 -10.70
CA MET A 71 -12.05 -16.89 -11.04
C MET A 71 -11.62 -16.41 -12.42
N SER A 72 -12.62 -16.03 -13.23
CA SER A 72 -12.45 -15.30 -14.48
C SER A 72 -12.88 -13.86 -14.26
N SER A 73 -11.95 -12.91 -14.33
CA SER A 73 -12.27 -11.48 -14.21
C SER A 73 -12.92 -10.98 -15.50
N VAL A 74 -14.20 -10.60 -15.44
CA VAL A 74 -14.91 -9.96 -16.54
C VAL A 74 -15.26 -8.54 -16.10
N VAL A 75 -14.80 -7.54 -16.85
CA VAL A 75 -15.21 -6.14 -16.65
C VAL A 75 -16.56 -5.96 -17.33
N VAL A 76 -17.59 -5.62 -16.54
CA VAL A 76 -18.91 -5.28 -17.05
C VAL A 76 -18.97 -3.76 -17.11
N ASP A 77 -18.90 -3.20 -18.31
CA ASP A 77 -19.22 -1.78 -18.52
C ASP A 77 -20.75 -1.59 -18.37
N PRO A 78 -21.21 -0.50 -17.70
CA PRO A 78 -22.62 -0.21 -17.48
C PRO A 78 -23.39 0.19 -18.74
#